data_AF-A0A5F8GER3-F1
#
_entry.id   AF-A0A5F8GER3-F1
#
_cell.length_a   1.000
_cell.length_b   1.000
_cell.length_c   1.000
_cell.angle_alpha   90.00
_cell.angle_beta   90.00
_cell.angle_gamma   90.00
#
_symmetry.space_group_name_H-M   'P 1'
#
loop_
_entity.id
_entity.type
_entity.pdbx_description
1 polymer ?
#
loop_
_entity_poly.entity_id
_entity_poly.type
_entity_poly.pdbx_seq_one_letter_code
_entity_poly.pdbx_strand_id
1 'polypeptide(L)'
;MMRNLTGQGRFLYTNFPEEESLGLPFFMDGSYRITNLPGLKGFLIFWNENNIQFSHNSGQLVGPIIVKKNMQFLYPSISQMGMKIYTIASYDNELAILTENGRFFYGTLGLLSTSIFEVTPEDIDINNTALMFIGVGFIFVVTPIKDPVFQAYDFHICIINIQKLLQQSEIGLKTCKAELLQGNFDKTMHILDMSDTLHLYGVMVPQPTQNPIPIITISNPHSLGLKLKMYEDGYTYDGNIKFKINITLMQQYLSGKAHDSFISNIKVPSLSTITLDLIDRGLSCIDLQPPTGLISIGCNWAKKIIIRNTLNACTKDILTPVELQKNYTYILEKGTYDPSFNSRLRLDLQDQAVIYDYEELGCPQLVYFNNPWKPVIELWEGSRFVEVVTTEFVLMEKNGMHTYNYSKNVGGANCKSQAQNWTSVMAASTTKNYLAWTREIYVTCHELNHSIPLLWPDLEYQILGGRTDNSIIFQERNGFYIFHLTIVDPFYSYCDLTTSFAIYVYGAFPQRLLPDYPLALLVMLSMLFILWLGYVIPKLSSTEKGRVIIGFFQELWNPFMKREKRKRPSHR
;
A
#
# COMPACT_ATOMS: atom_id res chain seq x y z
N MET A 1 -23.35 -7.02 7.68
CA MET A 1 -24.76 -6.59 7.83
C MET A 1 -25.28 -7.18 9.13
N MET A 2 -25.76 -6.35 10.05
CA MET A 2 -26.32 -6.81 11.33
C MET A 2 -27.83 -6.57 11.34
N ARG A 3 -28.60 -7.57 11.79
CA ARG A 3 -30.05 -7.48 11.96
C ARG A 3 -30.36 -7.27 13.44
N ASN A 4 -31.08 -6.20 13.77
CA ASN A 4 -31.61 -5.99 15.11
C ASN A 4 -32.98 -6.68 15.27
N LEU A 5 -33.34 -6.98 16.53
CA LEU A 5 -34.61 -7.59 16.95
C LEU A 5 -35.87 -6.82 16.47
N THR A 6 -35.71 -5.59 16.00
CA THR A 6 -36.77 -4.70 15.50
C THR A 6 -37.02 -4.79 13.98
N GLY A 7 -36.39 -5.72 13.25
CA GLY A 7 -36.59 -5.87 11.80
C GLY A 7 -35.84 -4.82 10.94
N GLN A 8 -34.82 -4.18 11.52
CA GLN A 8 -33.96 -3.23 10.82
C GLN A 8 -32.58 -3.85 10.54
N GLY A 9 -32.07 -3.61 9.33
CA GLY A 9 -30.71 -3.94 8.91
C GLY A 9 -29.80 -2.70 8.95
N ARG A 10 -28.52 -2.92 9.25
CA ARG A 10 -27.46 -1.89 9.11
C ARG A 10 -26.22 -2.46 8.45
N PHE A 11 -25.55 -1.63 7.66
CA PHE A 11 -24.19 -1.91 7.20
C PHE A 11 -23.20 -1.61 8.31
N LEU A 12 -22.27 -2.54 8.52
CA LEU A 12 -21.07 -2.31 9.31
C LEU A 12 -19.94 -2.15 8.32
N TYR A 13 -19.26 -1.03 8.42
CA TYR A 13 -18.15 -0.66 7.59
C TYR A 13 -16.84 -0.89 8.35
N THR A 14 -15.92 -1.62 7.74
CA THR A 14 -14.61 -1.92 8.34
C THR A 14 -13.57 -0.82 8.07
N ASN A 15 -13.80 0.02 7.06
CA ASN A 15 -12.79 0.96 6.53
C ASN A 15 -13.25 2.43 6.58
N PHE A 16 -14.43 2.72 7.14
CA PHE A 16 -14.95 4.07 7.33
C PHE A 16 -14.37 4.67 8.62
N PRO A 17 -14.42 6.00 8.83
CA PRO A 17 -13.97 6.61 10.09
C PRO A 17 -14.48 5.84 11.32
N GLU A 18 -13.60 5.61 12.29
CA GLU A 18 -13.82 4.69 13.42
C GLU A 18 -15.10 5.01 14.23
N GLU A 19 -15.54 6.28 14.22
CA GLU A 19 -16.71 6.77 14.94
C GLU A 19 -18.05 6.60 14.17
N GLU A 20 -18.03 6.41 12.85
CA GLU A 20 -19.23 6.27 11.98
C GLU A 20 -19.23 4.95 11.17
N SER A 21 -18.84 3.86 11.82
CA SER A 21 -18.77 2.54 11.17
C SER A 21 -20.14 1.93 10.83
N LEU A 22 -21.26 2.56 11.17
CA LEU A 22 -22.61 2.05 10.92
C LEU A 22 -23.39 2.92 9.93
N GLY A 23 -23.89 2.30 8.86
CA GLY A 23 -24.83 2.94 7.92
C GLY A 23 -26.20 3.19 8.53
N LEU A 24 -27.02 4.02 7.86
CA LEU A 24 -28.37 4.28 8.31
C LEU A 24 -29.19 2.97 8.38
N PRO A 25 -30.05 2.81 9.40
CA PRO A 25 -30.96 1.68 9.46
C PRO A 25 -31.93 1.71 8.28
N PHE A 26 -32.17 0.55 7.71
CA PHE A 26 -33.22 0.34 6.71
C PHE A 26 -34.03 -0.91 7.04
N PHE A 27 -35.22 -1.00 6.46
CA PHE A 27 -36.14 -2.09 6.72
C PHE A 27 -35.64 -3.40 6.09
N MET A 28 -35.63 -4.48 6.85
CA MET A 28 -35.32 -5.82 6.34
C MET A 28 -36.28 -6.87 6.92
N ASP A 29 -37.12 -7.41 6.04
CA ASP A 29 -38.01 -8.54 6.30
C ASP A 29 -37.40 -9.88 5.83
N GLY A 30 -36.44 -10.38 6.60
CA GLY A 30 -35.83 -11.69 6.35
C GLY A 30 -34.52 -11.61 5.57
N SER A 31 -34.27 -12.60 4.73
CA SER A 31 -32.99 -12.74 4.00
C SER A 31 -33.08 -12.09 2.63
N TYR A 32 -32.20 -11.13 2.37
CA TYR A 32 -32.08 -10.46 1.08
C TYR A 32 -30.91 -11.02 0.28
N ARG A 33 -31.09 -11.12 -1.03
CA ARG A 33 -30.02 -11.32 -2.02
C ARG A 33 -29.43 -9.95 -2.35
N ILE A 34 -28.10 -9.90 -2.45
CA ILE A 34 -27.36 -8.68 -2.78
C ILE A 34 -26.79 -8.85 -4.19
N THR A 35 -27.15 -7.92 -5.07
CA THR A 35 -26.61 -7.88 -6.44
C THR A 35 -25.76 -6.62 -6.59
N ASN A 36 -24.50 -6.82 -6.99
CA ASN A 36 -23.59 -5.74 -7.33
C ASN A 36 -23.55 -5.59 -8.85
N LEU A 37 -23.72 -4.36 -9.32
CA LEU A 37 -23.61 -4.05 -10.74
C LEU A 37 -22.13 -4.05 -11.17
N PRO A 38 -21.77 -4.80 -12.23
CA PRO A 38 -20.43 -4.74 -12.80
C PRO A 38 -20.07 -3.30 -13.18
N GLY A 39 -18.86 -2.85 -12.83
CA GLY A 39 -18.38 -1.49 -13.12
C GLY A 39 -18.88 -0.38 -12.18
N LEU A 40 -19.94 -0.61 -11.39
CA LEU A 40 -20.55 0.39 -10.50
C LEU A 40 -20.36 0.04 -9.03
N LYS A 41 -19.13 0.22 -8.52
CA LYS A 41 -18.85 0.02 -7.08
C LYS A 41 -19.67 1.01 -6.23
N GLY A 42 -20.36 0.47 -5.23
CA GLY A 42 -21.26 1.22 -4.35
C GLY A 42 -22.73 1.17 -4.75
N PHE A 43 -23.05 0.69 -5.96
CA PHE A 43 -24.44 0.44 -6.36
C PHE A 43 -24.84 -0.97 -5.93
N LEU A 44 -25.74 -1.03 -4.94
CA LEU A 44 -26.19 -2.27 -4.31
C LEU A 44 -27.70 -2.42 -4.52
N ILE A 45 -28.12 -3.56 -5.07
CA ILE A 45 -29.53 -3.94 -5.16
C ILE A 45 -29.79 -5.04 -4.12
N PHE A 46 -30.73 -4.79 -3.24
CA PHE A 46 -31.18 -5.73 -2.21
C PHE A 46 -32.56 -6.22 -2.59
N TRP A 47 -32.75 -7.53 -2.73
CA TRP A 47 -34.07 -8.04 -3.03
C TRP A 47 -34.36 -9.40 -2.39
N ASN A 48 -35.63 -9.66 -2.13
CA ASN A 48 -36.17 -10.97 -1.79
C ASN A 48 -37.47 -11.19 -2.59
N GLU A 49 -38.22 -12.24 -2.30
CA GLU A 49 -39.48 -12.51 -3.00
C GLU A 49 -40.53 -11.40 -2.82
N ASN A 50 -40.45 -10.58 -1.77
CA ASN A 50 -41.51 -9.61 -1.44
C ASN A 50 -41.10 -8.15 -1.69
N ASN A 51 -39.81 -7.85 -1.71
CA ASN A 51 -39.31 -6.48 -1.64
C ASN A 51 -38.01 -6.30 -2.42
N ILE A 52 -37.79 -5.08 -2.88
CA ILE A 52 -36.56 -4.64 -3.55
C ILE A 52 -36.18 -3.23 -3.10
N GLN A 53 -34.90 -3.04 -2.85
CA GLN A 53 -34.31 -1.79 -2.36
C GLN A 53 -32.99 -1.53 -3.09
N PHE A 54 -32.59 -0.27 -3.12
CA PHE A 54 -31.42 0.19 -3.84
C PHE A 54 -30.59 1.15 -2.99
N SER A 55 -29.27 1.08 -3.16
CA SER A 55 -28.30 2.03 -2.62
C SER A 55 -27.29 2.40 -3.69
N HIS A 56 -26.96 3.69 -3.79
CA HIS A 56 -25.94 4.21 -4.71
C HIS A 56 -24.62 4.56 -4.01
N ASN A 57 -24.55 4.41 -2.68
CA ASN A 57 -23.44 4.85 -1.84
C ASN A 57 -23.00 3.76 -0.85
N SER A 58 -22.81 2.55 -1.38
CA SER A 58 -22.27 1.40 -0.64
C SER A 58 -23.09 0.98 0.58
N GLY A 59 -24.40 1.28 0.59
CA GLY A 59 -25.31 0.92 1.69
C GLY A 59 -25.49 1.99 2.76
N GLN A 60 -24.93 3.19 2.60
CA GLN A 60 -25.10 4.26 3.58
C GLN A 60 -26.55 4.75 3.60
N LEU A 61 -27.12 4.92 2.41
CA LEU A 61 -28.52 5.21 2.17
C LEU A 61 -29.11 4.04 1.39
N VAL A 62 -30.12 3.39 1.97
CA VAL A 62 -30.87 2.33 1.32
C VAL A 62 -32.32 2.76 1.27
N GLY A 63 -32.90 2.80 0.07
CA GLY A 63 -34.27 3.22 -0.17
C GLY A 63 -35.08 2.21 -0.97
N PRO A 64 -36.41 2.21 -0.86
CA PRO A 64 -37.27 1.39 -1.71
C PRO A 64 -37.25 1.90 -3.15
N ILE A 65 -37.54 1.01 -4.09
CA ILE A 65 -37.72 1.37 -5.51
C ILE A 65 -39.19 1.70 -5.77
N ILE A 66 -39.45 2.91 -6.27
CA ILE A 66 -40.80 3.40 -6.52
C ILE A 66 -41.40 2.73 -7.77
N VAL A 67 -42.64 2.26 -7.66
CA VAL A 67 -43.38 1.66 -8.78
C VAL A 67 -44.29 2.72 -9.41
N LYS A 68 -44.13 2.91 -10.72
CA LYS A 68 -44.94 3.84 -11.52
C LYS A 68 -45.71 3.09 -12.59
N LYS A 69 -46.87 3.62 -12.97
CA LYS A 69 -47.66 3.15 -14.11
C LYS A 69 -48.11 4.38 -14.91
N ASN A 70 -47.86 4.38 -16.22
CA ASN A 70 -48.16 5.51 -17.10
C ASN A 70 -47.62 6.85 -16.56
N MET A 71 -46.38 6.86 -16.06
CA MET A 71 -45.72 8.03 -15.43
C MET A 71 -46.37 8.56 -14.14
N GLN A 72 -47.44 7.93 -13.64
CA GLN A 72 -48.07 8.25 -12.36
C GLN A 72 -47.52 7.36 -11.25
N PHE A 73 -47.39 7.93 -10.05
CA PHE A 73 -47.03 7.18 -8.85
C PHE A 73 -48.11 6.15 -8.56
N LEU A 74 -47.73 4.86 -8.50
CA LEU A 74 -48.68 3.78 -8.23
C LEU A 74 -48.48 3.24 -6.82
N TYR A 75 -47.26 2.80 -6.49
CA TYR A 75 -46.90 2.28 -5.17
C TYR A 75 -45.48 2.72 -4.78
N PRO A 76 -45.20 2.96 -3.49
CA PRO A 76 -43.84 3.29 -3.03
C PRO A 76 -42.87 2.11 -3.10
N SER A 77 -43.36 0.87 -3.22
CA SER A 77 -42.54 -0.35 -3.39
C SER A 77 -43.37 -1.49 -4.00
N ILE A 78 -42.68 -2.50 -4.56
CA ILE A 78 -43.31 -3.74 -5.05
C ILE A 78 -44.05 -4.48 -3.92
N SER A 79 -43.50 -4.45 -2.70
CA SER A 79 -44.11 -5.12 -1.54
C SER A 79 -45.54 -4.64 -1.25
N GLN A 80 -45.81 -3.35 -1.47
CA GLN A 80 -47.14 -2.78 -1.26
C GLN A 80 -48.14 -3.11 -2.38
N MET A 81 -47.66 -3.58 -3.53
CA MET A 81 -48.50 -4.08 -4.61
C MET A 81 -48.98 -5.52 -4.35
N GLY A 82 -48.45 -6.21 -3.33
CA GLY A 82 -48.84 -7.56 -2.96
C GLY A 82 -48.39 -8.63 -3.97
N MET A 83 -47.36 -8.34 -4.77
CA MET A 83 -46.81 -9.26 -5.77
C MET A 83 -45.46 -9.81 -5.34
N LYS A 84 -45.15 -11.03 -5.78
CA LYS A 84 -43.87 -11.67 -5.54
C LYS A 84 -42.92 -11.52 -6.71
N ILE A 85 -41.67 -11.15 -6.41
CA ILE A 85 -40.55 -11.07 -7.33
C ILE A 85 -40.08 -12.49 -7.63
N TYR A 86 -40.12 -12.88 -8.90
CA TYR A 86 -39.63 -14.17 -9.37
C TYR A 86 -38.14 -14.10 -9.68
N THR A 87 -37.73 -13.11 -10.49
CA THR A 87 -36.32 -12.90 -10.83
C THR A 87 -36.05 -11.44 -11.21
N ILE A 88 -34.79 -11.04 -11.11
CA ILE A 88 -34.31 -9.72 -11.53
C ILE A 88 -33.09 -9.85 -12.43
N ALA A 89 -32.89 -8.86 -13.29
CA ALA A 89 -31.65 -8.66 -14.02
C ALA A 89 -31.26 -7.19 -13.96
N SER A 90 -29.98 -6.90 -14.08
CA SER A 90 -29.46 -5.53 -14.05
C SER A 90 -28.23 -5.39 -14.94
N TYR A 91 -28.09 -4.27 -15.63
CA TYR A 91 -26.97 -3.98 -16.52
C TYR A 91 -26.73 -2.47 -16.59
N ASP A 92 -25.48 -2.03 -16.43
CA ASP A 92 -25.13 -0.62 -16.24
C ASP A 92 -26.07 0.04 -15.21
N ASN A 93 -26.93 0.97 -15.61
CA ASN A 93 -27.91 1.64 -14.75
C ASN A 93 -29.36 1.20 -15.02
N GLU A 94 -29.56 0.00 -15.53
CA GLU A 94 -30.88 -0.56 -15.85
C GLU A 94 -31.23 -1.71 -14.92
N LEU A 95 -32.53 -1.84 -14.64
CA LEU A 95 -33.09 -2.89 -13.82
C LEU A 95 -34.34 -3.44 -14.49
N ALA A 96 -34.41 -4.76 -14.59
CA ALA A 96 -35.57 -5.51 -15.04
C ALA A 96 -36.03 -6.49 -13.96
N ILE A 97 -37.34 -6.60 -13.77
CA ILE A 97 -37.96 -7.43 -12.74
C ILE A 97 -39.11 -8.19 -13.37
N LEU A 98 -39.14 -9.50 -13.15
CA LEU A 98 -40.26 -10.36 -13.50
C LEU A 98 -40.89 -10.88 -12.21
N THR A 99 -42.21 -10.83 -12.12
CA THR A 99 -43.00 -11.33 -10.99
C THR A 99 -43.60 -12.70 -11.27
N GLU A 100 -44.00 -13.42 -10.23
CA GLU A 100 -44.59 -14.77 -10.37
C GLU A 100 -45.90 -14.79 -11.16
N ASN A 101 -46.62 -13.66 -11.21
CA ASN A 101 -47.84 -13.50 -12.00
C ASN A 101 -47.58 -12.99 -13.43
N GLY A 102 -46.32 -13.01 -13.89
CA GLY A 102 -45.95 -12.70 -15.28
C GLY A 102 -45.90 -11.23 -15.62
N ARG A 103 -45.91 -10.34 -14.63
CA ARG A 103 -45.78 -8.90 -14.87
C ARG A 103 -44.31 -8.54 -14.96
N PHE A 104 -44.00 -7.72 -15.95
CA PHE A 104 -42.64 -7.34 -16.25
C PHE A 104 -42.46 -5.84 -15.99
N PHE A 105 -41.45 -5.52 -15.20
CA PHE A 105 -41.11 -4.16 -14.82
C PHE A 105 -39.72 -3.80 -15.31
N TYR A 106 -39.58 -2.58 -15.80
CA TYR A 106 -38.32 -2.02 -16.26
C TYR A 106 -38.09 -0.65 -15.64
N GLY A 107 -36.86 -0.33 -15.28
CA GLY A 107 -36.51 0.98 -14.75
C GLY A 107 -35.04 1.31 -14.89
N THR A 108 -34.75 2.59 -14.65
CA THR A 108 -33.39 3.10 -14.54
C THR A 108 -33.04 3.35 -13.08
N LEU A 109 -31.85 2.91 -12.70
CA LEU A 109 -31.22 3.20 -11.42
C LEU A 109 -30.63 4.60 -11.51
N GLY A 110 -31.05 5.47 -10.58
CA GLY A 110 -30.66 6.87 -10.54
C GLY A 110 -30.29 7.30 -9.12
N LEU A 111 -29.47 8.35 -9.02
CA LEU A 111 -28.91 8.80 -7.75
C LEU A 111 -29.98 9.37 -6.79
N LEU A 112 -30.87 10.22 -7.30
CA LEU A 112 -31.90 10.89 -6.49
C LEU A 112 -33.25 10.18 -6.52
N SER A 113 -33.59 9.53 -7.62
CA SER A 113 -34.81 8.73 -7.71
C SER A 113 -34.57 7.52 -8.60
N THR A 114 -34.96 6.35 -8.09
CA THR A 114 -35.00 5.10 -8.83
C THR A 114 -36.45 4.68 -8.93
N SER A 115 -36.93 4.48 -10.16
CA SER A 115 -38.31 4.07 -10.39
C SER A 115 -38.41 3.02 -11.48
N ILE A 116 -39.32 2.09 -11.30
CA ILE A 116 -39.64 1.03 -12.26
C ILE A 116 -41.06 1.23 -12.80
N PHE A 117 -41.28 0.74 -14.01
CA PHE A 117 -42.50 0.90 -14.78
C PHE A 117 -42.98 -0.45 -15.27
N GLU A 118 -44.27 -0.71 -15.14
CA GLU A 118 -44.90 -1.91 -15.70
C GLU A 118 -44.92 -1.82 -17.23
N VAL A 119 -44.23 -2.72 -17.91
CA VAL A 119 -44.11 -2.81 -19.38
C VAL A 119 -44.28 -4.26 -19.84
N THR A 120 -45.30 -4.92 -19.30
CA THR A 120 -45.61 -6.33 -19.57
C THR A 120 -45.87 -6.57 -21.07
N PRO A 121 -45.08 -7.39 -21.77
CA PRO A 121 -45.37 -7.84 -23.13
C PRO A 121 -46.57 -8.79 -23.18
N GLU A 122 -47.14 -8.96 -24.37
CA GLU A 122 -48.34 -9.80 -24.56
C GLU A 122 -48.10 -11.30 -24.28
N ASP A 123 -46.88 -11.81 -24.50
CA ASP A 123 -46.56 -13.25 -24.38
C ASP A 123 -45.23 -13.49 -23.62
N ILE A 124 -45.24 -13.50 -22.28
CA ILE A 124 -44.13 -14.02 -21.47
C ILE A 124 -44.55 -15.36 -20.85
N ASP A 125 -43.86 -16.44 -21.21
CA ASP A 125 -43.89 -17.69 -20.43
C ASP A 125 -43.05 -17.50 -19.16
N ILE A 126 -43.59 -17.88 -18.01
CA ILE A 126 -42.97 -17.66 -16.69
C ILE A 126 -42.23 -18.92 -16.23
N ASN A 127 -42.55 -20.09 -16.80
CA ASN A 127 -42.06 -21.38 -16.31
C ASN A 127 -40.54 -21.51 -16.44
N ASN A 128 -39.84 -21.52 -15.31
CA ASN A 128 -38.38 -21.66 -15.21
C ASN A 128 -37.58 -20.61 -15.99
N THR A 129 -38.06 -19.36 -16.02
CA THR A 129 -37.41 -18.32 -16.83
C THR A 129 -36.27 -17.59 -16.12
N ALA A 130 -35.24 -17.24 -16.89
CA ALA A 130 -34.16 -16.36 -16.46
C ALA A 130 -34.18 -15.06 -17.28
N LEU A 131 -33.88 -13.94 -16.62
CA LEU A 131 -33.69 -12.65 -17.28
C LEU A 131 -32.21 -12.36 -17.44
N MET A 132 -31.83 -11.82 -18.60
CA MET A 132 -30.47 -11.34 -18.85
C MET A 132 -30.49 -10.14 -19.78
N PHE A 133 -29.67 -9.13 -19.48
CA PHE A 133 -29.40 -8.04 -20.41
C PHE A 133 -28.29 -8.44 -21.40
N ILE A 134 -28.49 -8.10 -22.66
CA ILE A 134 -27.49 -8.26 -23.74
C ILE A 134 -26.81 -6.92 -24.05
N GLY A 135 -27.50 -5.82 -23.74
CA GLY A 135 -27.07 -4.46 -23.90
C GLY A 135 -28.15 -3.50 -23.40
N VAL A 136 -27.85 -2.21 -23.46
CA VAL A 136 -28.77 -1.11 -23.09
C VAL A 136 -30.11 -1.29 -23.81
N GLY A 137 -31.20 -1.39 -23.05
CA GLY A 137 -32.57 -1.51 -23.59
C GLY A 137 -32.95 -2.86 -24.23
N PHE A 138 -32.09 -3.89 -24.20
CA PHE A 138 -32.38 -5.21 -24.77
C PHE A 138 -32.23 -6.33 -23.72
N ILE A 139 -33.30 -7.12 -23.58
CA ILE A 139 -33.40 -8.16 -22.55
C ILE A 139 -33.76 -9.49 -23.19
N PHE A 140 -33.03 -10.55 -22.81
CA PHE A 140 -33.40 -11.93 -23.06
C PHE A 140 -34.22 -12.49 -21.90
N VAL A 141 -35.36 -13.07 -22.24
CA VAL A 141 -36.09 -14.02 -21.40
C VAL A 141 -35.72 -15.41 -21.91
N VAL A 142 -35.04 -16.18 -21.07
CA VAL A 142 -34.54 -17.51 -21.42
C VAL A 142 -35.34 -18.56 -20.67
N THR A 143 -36.00 -19.45 -21.41
CA THR A 143 -36.83 -20.53 -20.87
C THR A 143 -36.22 -21.88 -21.25
N PRO A 144 -35.83 -22.72 -20.27
CA PRO A 144 -35.30 -24.05 -20.55
C PRO A 144 -36.43 -24.98 -21.00
N ILE A 145 -36.29 -25.56 -22.19
CA ILE A 145 -37.17 -26.60 -22.73
C ILE A 145 -36.45 -27.94 -22.58
N LYS A 146 -37.06 -28.87 -21.85
CA LYS A 146 -36.51 -30.21 -21.71
C LYS A 146 -36.63 -30.97 -23.03
N ASP A 147 -35.52 -31.54 -23.50
CA ASP A 147 -35.53 -32.40 -24.68
C ASP A 147 -36.34 -33.68 -24.36
N PRO A 148 -37.31 -34.08 -25.20
CA PRO A 148 -38.15 -35.26 -24.94
C PRO A 148 -37.37 -36.58 -25.09
N VAL A 149 -36.23 -36.58 -25.76
CA VAL A 149 -35.43 -37.77 -26.09
C VAL A 149 -34.14 -37.85 -25.25
N PHE A 150 -33.49 -36.72 -24.98
CA PHE A 150 -32.22 -36.66 -24.24
C PHE A 150 -32.36 -36.05 -22.84
N GLN A 151 -31.44 -36.38 -21.92
CA GLN A 151 -31.29 -35.67 -20.64
C GLN A 151 -30.59 -34.30 -20.84
N ALA A 152 -30.99 -33.56 -21.87
CA ALA A 152 -30.48 -32.23 -22.18
C ALA A 152 -31.62 -31.21 -22.13
N TYR A 153 -31.26 -29.94 -21.98
CA TYR A 153 -32.18 -28.82 -22.09
C TYR A 153 -31.79 -28.02 -23.32
N ASP A 154 -32.80 -27.69 -24.14
CA ASP A 154 -32.73 -26.61 -25.11
C ASP A 154 -33.22 -25.31 -24.45
N PHE A 155 -33.04 -24.17 -25.09
CA PHE A 155 -33.43 -22.87 -24.56
C PHE A 155 -34.26 -22.09 -25.57
N HIS A 156 -35.49 -21.75 -25.18
CA HIS A 156 -36.26 -20.75 -25.89
C HIS A 156 -35.84 -19.35 -25.44
N ILE A 157 -35.45 -18.51 -26.38
CA ILE A 157 -34.99 -17.14 -26.12
C ILE A 157 -35.99 -16.17 -26.72
N CYS A 158 -36.65 -15.38 -25.86
CA CYS A 158 -37.47 -14.25 -26.27
C CYS A 158 -36.71 -12.94 -26.06
N ILE A 159 -36.66 -12.11 -27.10
CA ILE A 159 -35.95 -10.82 -27.09
C ILE A 159 -36.96 -9.71 -26.85
N ILE A 160 -36.80 -9.01 -25.73
CA ILE A 160 -37.60 -7.84 -25.39
C ILE A 160 -36.81 -6.58 -25.75
N ASN A 161 -37.37 -5.79 -26.66
CA ASN A 161 -36.90 -4.44 -26.95
C ASN A 161 -37.70 -3.45 -26.09
N ILE A 162 -37.04 -2.88 -25.08
CA ILE A 162 -37.68 -1.97 -24.15
C ILE A 162 -38.13 -0.68 -24.83
N GLN A 163 -37.33 -0.13 -25.75
CA GLN A 163 -37.67 1.10 -26.44
C GLN A 163 -38.99 0.97 -27.21
N LYS A 164 -39.21 -0.19 -27.86
CA LYS A 164 -40.47 -0.48 -28.55
C LYS A 164 -41.65 -0.54 -27.59
N LEU A 165 -41.49 -1.19 -26.44
CA LEU A 165 -42.55 -1.29 -25.42
C LEU A 165 -42.89 0.06 -24.79
N LEU A 166 -41.87 0.87 -24.52
CA LEU A 166 -42.01 2.23 -23.99
C LEU A 166 -42.79 3.12 -24.97
N GLN A 167 -42.45 3.07 -26.26
CA GLN A 167 -43.18 3.78 -27.31
C GLN A 167 -44.65 3.33 -27.43
N GLN A 168 -44.91 2.03 -27.40
CA GLN A 168 -46.27 1.47 -27.46
C GLN A 168 -47.12 1.85 -26.25
N SER A 169 -46.51 1.96 -25.08
CA SER A 169 -47.20 2.27 -23.81
C SER A 169 -47.35 3.78 -23.56
N GLU A 170 -46.86 4.63 -24.48
CA GLU A 170 -46.72 6.08 -24.28
C GLU A 170 -45.84 6.46 -23.06
N ILE A 171 -45.16 5.48 -22.45
CA ILE A 171 -44.29 5.66 -21.30
C ILE A 171 -42.92 6.10 -21.82
N GLY A 172 -42.45 7.29 -21.44
CA GLY A 172 -41.16 7.79 -21.91
C GLY A 172 -41.22 8.63 -23.20
N LEU A 173 -42.41 9.04 -23.66
CA LEU A 173 -42.59 10.00 -24.77
C LEU A 173 -42.02 11.41 -24.52
N LYS A 174 -41.56 11.72 -23.31
CA LYS A 174 -40.85 12.97 -23.04
C LYS A 174 -39.45 12.87 -23.63
N THR A 175 -39.05 13.88 -24.40
CA THR A 175 -37.66 13.98 -24.88
C THR A 175 -36.72 14.14 -23.69
N CYS A 176 -35.53 13.52 -23.76
CA CYS A 176 -34.50 13.74 -22.77
C CYS A 176 -34.15 15.22 -22.69
N LYS A 177 -33.95 15.74 -21.47
CA LYS A 177 -33.58 17.16 -21.25
C LYS A 177 -32.16 17.51 -21.76
N ALA A 178 -31.34 16.50 -22.05
CA ALA A 178 -30.02 16.64 -22.62
C ALA A 178 -29.92 15.89 -23.94
N GLU A 179 -29.10 16.41 -24.85
CA GLU A 179 -28.71 15.76 -26.10
C GLU A 179 -27.43 14.95 -25.93
N LEU A 180 -26.52 15.44 -25.09
CA LEU A 180 -25.21 14.84 -24.88
C LEU A 180 -24.86 14.87 -23.40
N LEU A 181 -24.34 13.75 -22.91
CA LEU A 181 -23.69 13.62 -21.62
C LEU A 181 -22.50 12.67 -21.78
N GLN A 182 -21.29 13.17 -21.62
CA GLN A 182 -20.06 12.38 -21.78
C GLN A 182 -19.01 12.78 -20.75
N GLY A 183 -18.07 11.88 -20.47
CA GLY A 183 -16.93 12.15 -19.59
C GLY A 183 -15.68 11.44 -20.09
N ASN A 184 -14.52 12.05 -19.88
CA ASN A 184 -13.23 11.44 -20.24
C ASN A 184 -12.83 10.27 -19.32
N PHE A 185 -13.67 9.97 -18.33
CA PHE A 185 -13.51 8.94 -17.33
C PHE A 185 -14.50 7.78 -17.51
N ASP A 186 -15.31 7.82 -18.56
CA ASP A 186 -16.34 6.81 -18.77
C ASP A 186 -15.72 5.45 -19.05
N LYS A 187 -16.12 4.44 -18.26
CA LYS A 187 -15.66 3.05 -18.34
C LYS A 187 -14.15 2.88 -18.21
N THR A 188 -13.45 3.85 -17.61
CA THR A 188 -12.01 3.79 -17.33
C THR A 188 -11.73 3.67 -15.84
N MET A 189 -10.59 3.04 -15.52
CA MET A 189 -10.03 3.04 -14.17
C MET A 189 -8.90 4.06 -14.08
N HIS A 190 -8.92 4.89 -13.05
CA HIS A 190 -7.84 5.82 -12.73
C HIS A 190 -7.25 5.49 -11.37
N ILE A 191 -5.95 5.68 -11.22
CA ILE A 191 -5.25 5.49 -9.96
C ILE A 191 -4.94 6.87 -9.37
N LEU A 192 -5.20 7.04 -8.08
CA LEU A 192 -4.89 8.24 -7.32
C LEU A 192 -4.05 7.83 -6.11
N ASP A 193 -2.75 8.10 -6.18
CA ASP A 193 -1.84 7.88 -5.06
C ASP A 193 -1.85 9.10 -4.12
N MET A 194 -1.08 9.02 -3.03
CA MET A 194 -0.85 10.11 -2.10
C MET A 194 -0.23 11.32 -2.80
N SER A 195 -0.69 12.52 -2.42
CA SER A 195 -0.35 13.83 -2.99
C SER A 195 -0.70 14.06 -4.47
N ASP A 196 -1.13 13.02 -5.20
CA ASP A 196 -1.55 13.16 -6.59
C ASP A 196 -2.89 13.92 -6.67
N THR A 197 -3.07 14.65 -7.76
CA THR A 197 -4.34 15.30 -8.11
C THR A 197 -4.78 14.82 -9.48
N LEU A 198 -5.99 14.29 -9.58
CA LEU A 198 -6.54 13.78 -10.82
C LEU A 198 -7.53 14.79 -11.41
N HIS A 199 -7.30 15.16 -12.67
CA HIS A 199 -8.16 16.08 -13.41
C HIS A 199 -8.97 15.33 -14.46
N LEU A 200 -10.28 15.33 -14.28
CA LEU A 200 -11.25 14.74 -15.19
C LEU A 200 -12.18 15.84 -15.71
N TYR A 201 -12.91 15.57 -16.79
CA TYR A 201 -13.93 16.48 -17.27
C TYR A 201 -15.14 15.75 -17.86
N GLY A 202 -16.29 16.36 -17.67
CA GLY A 202 -17.55 16.02 -18.32
C GLY A 202 -17.96 17.07 -19.34
N VAL A 203 -18.75 16.67 -20.32
CA VAL A 203 -19.40 17.54 -21.30
C VAL A 203 -20.89 17.27 -21.30
N MET A 204 -21.69 18.33 -21.23
CA MET A 204 -23.14 18.26 -21.30
C MET A 204 -23.64 19.24 -22.37
N VAL A 205 -24.56 18.78 -23.22
CA VAL A 205 -25.32 19.63 -24.14
C VAL A 205 -26.81 19.47 -23.79
N PRO A 206 -27.48 20.53 -23.33
CA PRO A 206 -28.91 20.48 -23.04
C PRO A 206 -29.72 20.47 -24.34
N GLN A 207 -30.96 19.96 -24.29
CA GLN A 207 -31.90 20.20 -25.39
C GLN A 207 -32.30 21.67 -25.45
N PRO A 208 -32.65 22.20 -26.64
CA PRO A 208 -33.17 23.55 -26.79
C PRO A 208 -34.33 23.79 -25.82
N THR A 209 -34.32 24.92 -25.11
CA THR A 209 -35.33 25.33 -24.13
C THR A 209 -35.43 24.47 -22.86
N GLN A 210 -34.59 23.45 -22.70
CA GLN A 210 -34.50 22.64 -21.48
C GLN A 210 -33.29 23.06 -20.64
N ASN A 211 -33.44 22.97 -19.32
CA ASN A 211 -32.36 23.26 -18.36
C ASN A 211 -32.11 22.02 -17.48
N PRO A 212 -31.40 21.00 -17.99
CA PRO A 212 -30.97 19.87 -17.18
C PRO A 212 -29.96 20.33 -16.12
N ILE A 213 -30.03 19.73 -14.92
CA ILE A 213 -29.08 19.99 -13.85
C ILE A 213 -28.15 18.76 -13.76
N PRO A 214 -26.86 18.90 -14.12
CA PRO A 214 -25.91 17.81 -13.96
C PRO A 214 -25.55 17.64 -12.47
N ILE A 215 -25.42 16.40 -12.04
CA ILE A 215 -24.97 16.02 -10.71
C ILE A 215 -23.77 15.09 -10.81
N ILE A 216 -22.77 15.31 -9.97
CA ILE A 216 -21.60 14.43 -9.86
C ILE A 216 -21.59 13.84 -8.47
N THR A 217 -21.45 12.51 -8.41
CA THR A 217 -21.42 11.77 -7.16
C THR A 217 -20.22 10.86 -7.10
N ILE A 218 -19.77 10.64 -5.87
CA ILE A 218 -18.69 9.70 -5.55
C ILE A 218 -19.20 8.67 -4.55
N SER A 219 -18.89 7.39 -4.75
CA SER A 219 -19.41 6.33 -3.87
C SER A 219 -18.67 6.20 -2.54
N ASN A 220 -17.47 6.78 -2.42
CA ASN A 220 -16.71 6.87 -1.18
C ASN A 220 -16.16 8.29 -0.95
N PRO A 221 -16.96 9.20 -0.35
CA PRO A 221 -16.54 10.57 -0.04
C PRO A 221 -15.60 10.70 1.16
N HIS A 222 -15.41 9.63 1.94
CA HIS A 222 -14.52 9.64 3.12
C HIS A 222 -13.05 9.52 2.72
N SER A 223 -12.77 8.84 1.60
CA SER A 223 -11.42 8.71 1.05
C SER A 223 -11.14 9.71 -0.08
N LEU A 224 -12.16 10.08 -0.86
CA LEU A 224 -12.03 10.88 -2.07
C LEU A 224 -12.67 12.26 -1.92
N GLY A 225 -11.88 13.31 -2.10
CA GLY A 225 -12.33 14.68 -2.20
C GLY A 225 -12.70 15.09 -3.62
N LEU A 226 -13.77 15.87 -3.73
CA LEU A 226 -14.34 16.33 -4.99
C LEU A 226 -14.35 17.86 -5.06
N LYS A 227 -13.85 18.41 -6.17
CA LYS A 227 -13.96 19.83 -6.50
C LYS A 227 -14.43 19.99 -7.94
N LEU A 228 -15.50 20.76 -8.12
CA LEU A 228 -16.18 20.93 -9.39
C LEU A 228 -16.12 22.39 -9.85
N LYS A 229 -16.00 22.58 -11.17
CA LYS A 229 -16.20 23.86 -11.85
C LYS A 229 -16.94 23.62 -13.16
N MET A 230 -18.08 24.26 -13.34
CA MET A 230 -18.86 24.21 -14.57
C MET A 230 -18.82 25.58 -15.25
N TYR A 231 -18.64 25.59 -16.57
CA TYR A 231 -18.66 26.81 -17.38
C TYR A 231 -19.10 26.47 -18.82
N GLU A 232 -19.50 27.50 -19.56
CA GLU A 232 -19.83 27.39 -20.98
C GLU A 232 -18.55 27.21 -21.81
N ASP A 233 -18.56 26.22 -22.69
CA ASP A 233 -17.44 25.76 -23.53
C ASP A 233 -17.81 25.82 -25.02
N GLY A 234 -18.40 26.96 -25.42
CA GLY A 234 -18.80 27.24 -26.80
C GLY A 234 -20.14 26.63 -27.20
N TYR A 235 -20.30 26.41 -28.51
CA TYR A 235 -21.55 25.95 -29.12
C TYR A 235 -21.31 24.71 -29.99
N THR A 236 -22.32 23.87 -30.16
CA THR A 236 -22.34 22.80 -31.16
C THR A 236 -22.51 23.40 -32.57
N TYR A 237 -22.33 22.57 -33.62
CA TYR A 237 -22.60 23.00 -35.00
C TYR A 237 -24.04 23.49 -35.21
N ASP A 238 -24.98 22.94 -34.43
CA ASP A 238 -26.40 23.31 -34.44
C ASP A 238 -26.72 24.54 -33.57
N GLY A 239 -25.70 25.15 -32.95
CA GLY A 239 -25.84 26.36 -32.12
C GLY A 239 -26.26 26.12 -30.67
N ASN A 240 -26.33 24.87 -30.20
CA ASN A 240 -26.64 24.56 -28.80
C ASN A 240 -25.46 24.87 -27.89
N ILE A 241 -25.71 25.44 -26.71
CA ILE A 241 -24.66 25.75 -25.73
C ILE A 241 -24.05 24.46 -25.21
N LYS A 242 -22.73 24.38 -25.22
CA LYS A 242 -21.98 23.27 -24.64
C LYS A 242 -21.48 23.65 -23.26
N PHE A 243 -21.73 22.82 -22.25
CA PHE A 243 -21.18 23.01 -20.91
C PHE A 243 -20.04 22.03 -20.66
N LYS A 244 -18.93 22.53 -20.11
CA LYS A 244 -17.82 21.72 -19.64
C LYS A 244 -17.76 21.73 -18.14
N ILE A 245 -17.66 20.53 -17.56
CA ILE A 245 -17.63 20.30 -16.13
C ILE A 245 -16.24 19.80 -15.80
N ASN A 246 -15.38 20.67 -15.29
CA ASN A 246 -14.06 20.29 -14.80
C ASN A 246 -14.18 19.67 -13.41
N ILE A 247 -13.61 18.49 -13.26
CA ILE A 247 -13.66 17.67 -12.06
C ILE A 247 -12.22 17.52 -11.57
N THR A 248 -11.97 17.92 -10.33
CA THR A 248 -10.68 17.71 -9.68
C THR A 248 -10.89 16.79 -8.49
N LEU A 249 -10.18 15.68 -8.51
CA LEU A 249 -10.18 14.65 -7.48
C LEU A 249 -8.84 14.66 -6.77
N MET A 250 -8.90 14.54 -5.45
CA MET A 250 -7.75 14.42 -4.56
C MET A 250 -8.16 13.62 -3.35
N GLN A 251 -7.23 13.21 -2.52
CA GLN A 251 -7.60 12.54 -1.28
C GLN A 251 -8.39 13.46 -0.36
N GLN A 252 -9.37 12.89 0.34
CA GLN A 252 -10.24 13.68 1.22
C GLN A 252 -9.44 14.36 2.34
N TYR A 253 -8.43 13.68 2.89
CA TYR A 253 -7.50 14.24 3.86
C TYR A 253 -6.80 15.51 3.35
N LEU A 254 -6.31 15.48 2.11
CA LEU A 254 -5.62 16.61 1.48
C LEU A 254 -6.57 17.72 1.01
N SER A 255 -7.87 17.44 0.93
CA SER A 255 -8.85 18.42 0.46
C SER A 255 -9.01 19.62 1.40
N GLY A 256 -8.74 19.43 2.70
CA GLY A 256 -8.91 20.43 3.75
C GLY A 256 -10.36 20.91 3.95
N LYS A 257 -11.34 20.18 3.40
CA LYS A 257 -12.77 20.57 3.40
C LYS A 257 -13.64 19.76 4.34
N ALA A 258 -13.14 18.65 4.86
CA ALA A 258 -13.86 17.79 5.79
C ALA A 258 -13.27 17.87 7.18
N HIS A 259 -14.13 17.61 8.17
CA HIS A 259 -13.72 17.40 9.54
C HIS A 259 -12.98 16.06 9.67
N ASP A 260 -12.03 15.94 10.60
CA ASP A 260 -11.19 14.75 10.76
C ASP A 260 -12.00 13.47 10.99
N SER A 261 -13.12 13.58 11.71
CA SER A 261 -14.05 12.46 11.95
C SER A 261 -14.75 11.92 10.69
N PHE A 262 -14.72 12.65 9.57
CA PHE A 262 -15.32 12.22 8.31
C PHE A 262 -14.31 11.51 7.40
N ILE A 263 -13.02 11.52 7.75
CA ILE A 263 -11.94 11.02 6.89
C ILE A 263 -11.69 9.54 7.17
N SER A 264 -11.62 8.72 6.12
CA SER A 264 -11.25 7.31 6.25
C SER A 264 -9.76 7.13 6.59
N ASN A 265 -9.38 5.98 7.13
CA ASN A 265 -7.98 5.67 7.42
C ASN A 265 -7.08 5.77 6.16
N ILE A 266 -6.18 6.75 6.13
CA ILE A 266 -5.23 7.01 5.03
C ILE A 266 -4.19 5.89 4.82
N LYS A 267 -4.06 4.98 5.79
CA LYS A 267 -3.15 3.84 5.66
C LYS A 267 -3.76 2.74 4.78
N VAL A 268 -5.08 2.70 4.63
CA VAL A 268 -5.75 1.63 3.89
C VAL A 268 -6.15 2.14 2.50
N PRO A 269 -5.76 1.46 1.41
CA PRO A 269 -6.22 1.81 0.08
C PRO A 269 -7.73 1.56 -0.05
N SER A 270 -8.40 2.32 -0.90
CA SER A 270 -9.84 2.22 -1.10
C SER A 270 -10.25 2.41 -2.55
N LEU A 271 -11.51 2.10 -2.85
CA LEU A 271 -12.10 2.28 -4.17
C LEU A 271 -13.25 3.29 -4.06
N SER A 272 -13.43 4.07 -5.10
CA SER A 272 -14.57 4.96 -5.28
C SER A 272 -14.96 4.97 -6.75
N THR A 273 -16.24 5.16 -7.06
CA THR A 273 -16.70 5.45 -8.42
C THR A 273 -17.01 6.92 -8.51
N ILE A 274 -16.84 7.49 -9.70
CA ILE A 274 -17.34 8.81 -10.05
C ILE A 274 -18.39 8.66 -11.14
N THR A 275 -19.57 9.22 -10.92
CA THR A 275 -20.68 9.20 -11.88
C THR A 275 -21.13 10.63 -12.13
N LEU A 276 -21.28 10.98 -13.40
CA LEU A 276 -21.95 12.21 -13.83
C LEU A 276 -23.33 11.83 -14.38
N ASP A 277 -24.38 12.35 -13.76
CA ASP A 277 -25.78 12.05 -14.09
C ASP A 277 -26.58 13.36 -14.20
N LEU A 278 -27.87 13.25 -14.52
CA LEU A 278 -28.82 14.36 -14.55
C LEU A 278 -29.90 14.19 -13.49
N ILE A 279 -30.28 15.30 -12.85
CA ILE A 279 -31.47 15.31 -12.00
C ILE A 279 -32.71 15.02 -12.87
N ASP A 280 -33.55 14.11 -12.40
CA ASP A 280 -34.76 13.63 -13.09
C ASP A 280 -34.51 13.03 -14.48
N ARG A 281 -33.38 12.32 -14.68
CA ARG A 281 -33.07 11.59 -15.93
C ARG A 281 -34.25 10.74 -16.43
N GLY A 282 -34.87 9.97 -15.52
CA GLY A 282 -36.04 9.13 -15.80
C GLY A 282 -35.80 8.11 -16.93
N LEU A 283 -36.89 7.61 -17.53
CA LEU A 283 -36.85 6.72 -18.69
C LEU A 283 -36.65 7.46 -20.03
N SER A 284 -36.88 8.78 -20.06
CA SER A 284 -36.74 9.61 -21.27
C SER A 284 -35.31 9.69 -21.82
N CYS A 285 -34.32 9.35 -21.00
CA CYS A 285 -32.90 9.43 -21.30
C CYS A 285 -32.23 8.05 -21.30
N ILE A 286 -32.96 7.00 -21.73
CA ILE A 286 -32.43 5.62 -21.78
C ILE A 286 -31.15 5.51 -22.63
N ASP A 287 -31.09 6.26 -23.73
CA ASP A 287 -29.92 6.27 -24.62
C ASP A 287 -28.75 7.13 -24.09
N LEU A 288 -28.99 7.92 -23.03
CA LEU A 288 -28.01 8.76 -22.36
C LEU A 288 -27.61 8.12 -21.03
N GLN A 289 -26.75 7.13 -21.11
CA GLN A 289 -26.21 6.46 -19.93
C GLN A 289 -25.25 7.41 -19.18
N PRO A 290 -25.30 7.46 -17.84
CA PRO A 290 -24.47 8.35 -17.03
C PRO A 290 -23.01 7.87 -17.11
N PRO A 291 -22.07 8.69 -17.62
CA PRO A 291 -20.68 8.28 -17.68
C PRO A 291 -20.17 7.99 -16.27
N THR A 292 -19.55 6.82 -16.10
CA THR A 292 -19.07 6.35 -14.80
C THR A 292 -17.65 5.80 -14.91
N GLY A 293 -16.79 6.25 -14.01
CA GLY A 293 -15.39 5.83 -13.91
C GLY A 293 -15.05 5.25 -12.55
N LEU A 294 -14.05 4.38 -12.51
CA LEU A 294 -13.56 3.79 -11.27
C LEU A 294 -12.27 4.50 -10.83
N ILE A 295 -12.22 4.92 -9.58
CA ILE A 295 -11.07 5.57 -8.95
C ILE A 295 -10.49 4.61 -7.92
N SER A 296 -9.29 4.12 -8.19
CA SER A 296 -8.47 3.36 -7.26
C SER A 296 -7.62 4.31 -6.43
N ILE A 297 -7.96 4.46 -5.16
CA ILE A 297 -7.24 5.32 -4.22
C ILE A 297 -6.21 4.44 -3.53
N GLY A 298 -4.99 4.44 -4.04
CA GLY A 298 -4.02 3.42 -3.67
C GLY A 298 -2.73 3.52 -4.46
N CYS A 299 -1.93 2.45 -4.38
CA CYS A 299 -0.61 2.42 -4.99
C CYS A 299 -0.68 2.52 -6.52
N ASN A 300 0.07 3.45 -7.09
CA ASN A 300 0.43 3.44 -8.49
C ASN A 300 1.65 2.52 -8.69
N TRP A 301 1.41 1.30 -9.19
CA TRP A 301 2.45 0.28 -9.39
C TRP A 301 3.57 0.68 -10.37
N ALA A 302 3.43 1.78 -11.10
CA ALA A 302 4.53 2.33 -11.89
C ALA A 302 5.60 3.00 -11.03
N LYS A 303 5.29 3.36 -9.78
CA LYS A 303 6.22 4.01 -8.85
C LYS A 303 7.20 2.99 -8.26
N LYS A 304 8.49 3.34 -8.25
CA LYS A 304 9.56 2.59 -7.59
C LYS A 304 10.61 3.55 -7.04
N ILE A 305 11.38 3.09 -6.07
CA ILE A 305 12.52 3.83 -5.54
C ILE A 305 13.83 3.21 -6.01
N ILE A 306 14.81 4.08 -6.28
CA ILE A 306 16.17 3.69 -6.67
C ILE A 306 17.14 4.46 -5.78
N ILE A 307 18.19 3.78 -5.32
CA ILE A 307 19.24 4.43 -4.55
C ILE A 307 20.28 5.01 -5.49
N ARG A 308 20.49 6.31 -5.41
CA ARG A 308 21.44 7.01 -6.27
C ARG A 308 22.87 6.55 -5.95
N ASN A 309 23.53 5.95 -6.94
CA ASN A 309 24.85 5.37 -6.79
C ASN A 309 25.91 6.13 -7.61
N THR A 310 26.43 7.23 -7.07
CA THR A 310 27.45 8.06 -7.73
C THR A 310 28.88 7.61 -7.45
N LEU A 311 29.13 7.01 -6.28
CA LEU A 311 30.43 6.54 -5.85
C LEU A 311 30.29 5.08 -5.38
N ASN A 312 30.83 4.14 -6.16
CA ASN A 312 30.82 2.72 -5.81
C ASN A 312 32.21 2.11 -5.85
N ALA A 313 32.36 0.96 -5.20
CA ALA A 313 33.62 0.23 -5.12
C ALA A 313 34.17 -0.18 -6.50
N CYS A 314 33.27 -0.43 -7.46
CA CYS A 314 33.63 -0.80 -8.83
C CYS A 314 34.30 0.35 -9.59
N THR A 315 33.76 1.57 -9.52
CA THR A 315 34.33 2.76 -10.15
C THR A 315 35.65 3.22 -9.52
N LYS A 316 35.97 2.70 -8.32
CA LYS A 316 37.22 2.97 -7.60
C LYS A 316 38.21 1.81 -7.67
N ASP A 317 37.93 0.81 -8.52
CA ASP A 317 38.76 -0.39 -8.70
C ASP A 317 39.07 -1.14 -7.39
N ILE A 318 38.23 -0.99 -6.36
CA ILE A 318 38.34 -1.72 -5.09
C ILE A 318 37.80 -3.15 -5.26
N LEU A 319 36.74 -3.28 -6.07
CA LEU A 319 36.11 -4.55 -6.44
C LEU A 319 35.86 -4.52 -7.94
N THR A 320 35.93 -5.67 -8.62
CA THR A 320 35.59 -5.72 -10.05
C THR A 320 34.18 -6.31 -10.27
N PRO A 321 33.40 -5.78 -11.22
CA PRO A 321 32.10 -6.37 -11.58
C PRO A 321 32.19 -7.86 -11.94
N VAL A 322 33.28 -8.25 -12.62
CA VAL A 322 33.52 -9.64 -13.05
C VAL A 322 33.71 -10.58 -11.85
N GLU A 323 34.35 -10.13 -10.77
CA GLU A 323 34.47 -10.92 -9.55
C GLU A 323 33.12 -11.06 -8.84
N LEU A 324 32.37 -9.97 -8.70
CA LEU A 324 31.07 -9.98 -8.03
C LEU A 324 30.04 -10.87 -8.73
N GLN A 325 30.09 -10.94 -10.07
CA GLN A 325 29.22 -11.82 -10.87
C GLN A 325 29.55 -13.31 -10.71
N LYS A 326 30.75 -13.68 -10.25
CA LYS A 326 31.20 -15.08 -10.15
C LYS A 326 30.89 -15.71 -8.78
N ASN A 327 29.62 -15.68 -8.36
CA ASN A 327 29.18 -16.22 -7.06
C ASN A 327 30.08 -15.76 -5.90
N TYR A 328 30.37 -14.47 -5.87
CA TYR A 328 31.27 -13.90 -4.88
C TYR A 328 30.73 -14.15 -3.47
N THR A 329 31.60 -14.59 -2.56
CA THR A 329 31.25 -14.79 -1.15
C THR A 329 32.02 -13.82 -0.28
N TYR A 330 31.34 -13.24 0.70
CA TYR A 330 31.95 -12.46 1.76
C TYR A 330 31.65 -13.09 3.11
N ILE A 331 32.54 -12.84 4.07
CA ILE A 331 32.46 -13.43 5.40
C ILE A 331 31.81 -12.42 6.34
N LEU A 332 30.86 -12.87 7.15
CA LEU A 332 30.37 -12.17 8.32
C LEU A 332 31.08 -12.73 9.54
N GLU A 333 31.84 -11.89 10.22
CA GLU A 333 32.60 -12.29 11.41
C GLU A 333 31.66 -12.59 12.56
N LYS A 334 31.97 -13.63 13.31
CA LYS A 334 31.28 -13.98 14.55
C LYS A 334 31.19 -12.77 15.49
N GLY A 335 30.01 -12.54 16.05
CA GLY A 335 29.76 -11.47 17.02
C GLY A 335 29.41 -10.13 16.39
N THR A 336 29.46 -10.00 15.06
CA THR A 336 29.06 -8.77 14.34
C THR A 336 27.61 -8.79 13.85
N TYR A 337 26.94 -9.93 13.97
CA TYR A 337 25.56 -10.15 13.54
C TYR A 337 24.79 -10.97 14.58
N ASP A 338 23.46 -10.81 14.61
CA ASP A 338 22.57 -11.62 15.43
C ASP A 338 22.26 -12.96 14.72
N PRO A 339 22.72 -14.11 15.26
CA PRO A 339 22.50 -15.42 14.63
C PRO A 339 21.04 -15.87 14.67
N SER A 340 20.22 -15.33 15.58
CA SER A 340 18.78 -15.62 15.71
C SER A 340 17.91 -14.80 14.76
N PHE A 341 18.51 -13.84 14.05
CA PHE A 341 17.81 -12.96 13.13
C PHE A 341 17.14 -13.72 11.96
N ASN A 342 15.94 -13.28 11.57
CA ASN A 342 15.06 -13.95 10.59
C ASN A 342 14.67 -15.40 10.96
N SER A 343 14.51 -15.72 12.24
CA SER A 343 14.13 -17.06 12.72
C SER A 343 15.10 -18.16 12.25
N ARG A 344 16.36 -17.79 11.96
CA ARG A 344 17.41 -18.75 11.68
C ARG A 344 17.80 -19.37 13.03
N LEU A 345 17.43 -20.64 13.25
CA LEU A 345 17.94 -21.43 14.37
C LEU A 345 19.41 -21.79 14.10
N ARG A 346 20.31 -20.81 14.17
CA ARG A 346 21.75 -21.03 14.03
C ARG A 346 22.38 -20.94 15.41
N LEU A 347 22.66 -22.12 15.97
CA LEU A 347 23.33 -22.31 17.25
C LEU A 347 24.85 -22.09 17.15
N ASP A 348 25.36 -21.81 15.94
CA ASP A 348 26.78 -21.89 15.64
C ASP A 348 27.43 -20.50 15.68
N LEU A 349 28.22 -20.31 16.72
CA LEU A 349 29.11 -19.19 17.01
C LEU A 349 30.35 -19.16 16.07
N GLN A 350 30.13 -19.25 14.75
CA GLN A 350 31.19 -19.28 13.72
C GLN A 350 30.99 -18.18 12.67
N ASP A 351 32.06 -17.86 11.94
CA ASP A 351 32.00 -16.94 10.80
C ASP A 351 31.07 -17.50 9.71
N GLN A 352 30.28 -16.61 9.09
CA GLN A 352 29.30 -17.00 8.09
C GLN A 352 29.69 -16.50 6.70
N ALA A 353 29.87 -17.41 5.75
CA ALA A 353 29.98 -17.06 4.34
C ALA A 353 28.60 -16.74 3.74
N VAL A 354 28.46 -15.58 3.12
CA VAL A 354 27.24 -15.13 2.43
C VAL A 354 27.56 -14.91 0.96
N ILE A 355 26.71 -15.45 0.08
CA ILE A 355 26.80 -15.24 -1.36
C ILE A 355 26.26 -13.84 -1.68
N TYR A 356 27.02 -13.07 -2.46
CA TYR A 356 26.64 -11.74 -2.92
C TYR A 356 25.78 -11.84 -4.18
N ASP A 357 24.55 -11.33 -4.10
CA ASP A 357 23.62 -11.29 -5.23
C ASP A 357 23.88 -10.04 -6.08
N TYR A 358 24.73 -10.19 -7.11
CA TYR A 358 25.06 -9.08 -8.01
C TYR A 358 23.89 -8.66 -8.90
N GLU A 359 22.97 -9.58 -9.25
CA GLU A 359 21.83 -9.27 -10.10
C GLU A 359 20.83 -8.35 -9.38
N GLU A 360 20.58 -8.60 -8.09
CA GLU A 360 19.72 -7.75 -7.25
C GLU A 360 20.43 -6.45 -6.84
N LEU A 361 21.70 -6.53 -6.40
CA LEU A 361 22.36 -5.45 -5.66
C LEU A 361 23.30 -4.57 -6.49
N GLY A 362 23.76 -5.06 -7.64
CA GLY A 362 24.72 -4.37 -8.49
C GLY A 362 26.08 -4.13 -7.81
N CYS A 363 26.71 -2.99 -8.09
CA CYS A 363 27.99 -2.61 -7.47
C CYS A 363 27.75 -1.87 -6.14
N PRO A 364 28.40 -2.28 -5.03
CA PRO A 364 28.16 -1.71 -3.72
C PRO A 364 28.63 -0.25 -3.62
N GLN A 365 27.82 0.60 -2.99
CA GLN A 365 28.19 2.00 -2.74
C GLN A 365 29.38 2.07 -1.79
N LEU A 366 30.27 3.03 -2.03
CA LEU A 366 31.49 3.14 -1.25
C LEU A 366 31.31 4.15 -0.11
N VAL A 367 31.46 3.69 1.14
CA VAL A 367 31.26 4.51 2.34
C VAL A 367 32.50 4.46 3.22
N TYR A 368 33.01 5.62 3.63
CA TYR A 368 34.17 5.70 4.51
C TYR A 368 33.76 5.48 5.97
N PHE A 369 34.53 4.69 6.72
CA PHE A 369 34.26 4.46 8.13
C PHE A 369 34.21 5.78 8.92
N ASN A 370 33.42 5.81 9.99
CA ASN A 370 33.24 6.95 10.89
C ASN A 370 32.76 8.25 10.22
N ASN A 371 32.34 8.20 8.95
CA ASN A 371 31.70 9.32 8.29
C ASN A 371 30.17 9.16 8.36
N PRO A 372 29.43 10.14 8.91
CA PRO A 372 27.97 10.16 8.87
C PRO A 372 27.45 9.99 7.44
N TRP A 373 26.66 8.95 7.22
CA TRP A 373 26.18 8.58 5.88
C TRP A 373 24.68 8.30 5.87
N LYS A 374 24.01 8.73 4.80
CA LYS A 374 22.62 8.39 4.49
C LYS A 374 22.46 8.24 2.98
N PRO A 375 21.62 7.29 2.51
CA PRO A 375 21.40 7.12 1.09
C PRO A 375 20.62 8.31 0.51
N VAL A 376 20.88 8.61 -0.77
CA VAL A 376 20.03 9.51 -1.57
C VAL A 376 19.07 8.63 -2.35
N ILE A 377 17.78 8.82 -2.13
CA ILE A 377 16.71 7.99 -2.65
C ILE A 377 15.99 8.77 -3.75
N GLU A 378 15.79 8.16 -4.91
CA GLU A 378 15.09 8.75 -6.05
C GLU A 378 13.77 8.02 -6.27
N LEU A 379 12.68 8.77 -6.43
CA LEU A 379 11.40 8.24 -6.86
C LEU A 379 11.32 8.26 -8.39
N TRP A 380 10.96 7.12 -8.96
CA TRP A 380 10.78 6.93 -10.39
C TRP A 380 9.36 6.44 -10.68
N GLU A 381 8.75 6.95 -11.73
CA GLU A 381 7.46 6.49 -12.25
C GLU A 381 7.69 5.93 -13.66
N GLY A 382 7.66 4.61 -13.79
CA GLY A 382 8.10 3.92 -15.00
C GLY A 382 9.59 4.20 -15.27
N SER A 383 9.86 4.95 -16.34
CA SER A 383 11.20 5.39 -16.74
C SER A 383 11.48 6.87 -16.47
N ARG A 384 10.54 7.58 -15.83
CA ARG A 384 10.66 9.02 -15.54
C ARG A 384 11.09 9.24 -14.11
N PHE A 385 12.19 9.97 -13.92
CA PHE A 385 12.56 10.52 -12.62
C PHE A 385 11.49 11.52 -12.16
N VAL A 386 11.00 11.36 -10.93
CA VAL A 386 10.00 12.26 -10.34
C VAL A 386 10.68 13.25 -9.42
N GLU A 387 11.34 12.76 -8.36
CA GLU A 387 11.97 13.59 -7.33
C GLU A 387 12.99 12.81 -6.48
N VAL A 388 13.73 13.54 -5.64
CA VAL A 388 14.52 12.96 -4.56
C VAL A 388 13.64 12.85 -3.32
N VAL A 389 13.52 11.64 -2.76
CA VAL A 389 12.68 11.37 -1.59
C VAL A 389 13.32 11.97 -0.34
N THR A 390 12.59 12.84 0.36
CA THR A 390 13.03 13.46 1.62
C THR A 390 12.24 12.97 2.83
N THR A 391 11.28 12.07 2.66
CA THR A 391 10.43 11.60 3.76
C THR A 391 11.16 10.63 4.71
N GLU A 392 10.46 10.18 5.75
CA GLU A 392 10.93 9.22 6.75
C GLU A 392 11.04 7.80 6.15
N PHE A 393 12.20 7.21 6.33
CA PHE A 393 12.50 5.83 5.91
C PHE A 393 13.35 5.13 6.96
N VAL A 394 13.37 3.80 6.90
CA VAL A 394 14.17 2.95 7.79
C VAL A 394 15.10 2.08 6.97
N LEU A 395 16.22 1.71 7.59
CA LEU A 395 17.18 0.75 7.03
C LEU A 395 17.31 -0.44 7.97
N MET A 396 17.27 -1.64 7.40
CA MET A 396 17.56 -2.88 8.11
C MET A 396 18.63 -3.68 7.38
N GLU A 397 19.66 -4.13 8.09
CA GLU A 397 20.66 -5.01 7.48
C GLU A 397 20.08 -6.44 7.35
N LYS A 398 20.07 -6.98 6.12
CA LYS A 398 19.38 -8.24 5.77
C LYS A 398 19.95 -9.46 6.51
N ASN A 399 21.21 -9.42 6.95
CA ASN A 399 21.89 -10.49 7.67
C ASN A 399 21.91 -10.32 9.20
N GLY A 400 21.31 -9.24 9.73
CA GLY A 400 21.26 -8.96 11.16
C GLY A 400 22.55 -8.37 11.74
N MET A 401 23.39 -7.76 10.89
CA MET A 401 24.57 -7.04 11.37
C MET A 401 24.20 -5.82 12.21
N HIS A 402 24.95 -5.58 13.29
CA HIS A 402 24.70 -4.50 14.26
C HIS A 402 25.96 -3.68 14.58
N THR A 403 26.93 -3.64 13.66
CA THR A 403 28.22 -2.91 13.80
C THR A 403 28.15 -1.46 13.29
N TYR A 404 26.96 -0.86 13.32
CA TYR A 404 26.70 0.52 12.92
C TYR A 404 25.75 1.18 13.90
N ASN A 405 25.91 2.49 14.08
CA ASN A 405 25.12 3.30 15.01
C ASN A 405 24.43 4.43 14.28
N TYR A 406 23.48 5.07 14.96
CA TYR A 406 22.80 6.27 14.46
C TYR A 406 23.40 7.54 15.06
N SER A 407 23.49 8.59 14.25
CA SER A 407 24.04 9.88 14.65
C SER A 407 23.17 10.65 15.65
N LYS A 408 21.90 10.28 15.79
CA LYS A 408 20.92 10.94 16.67
C LYS A 408 20.32 9.96 17.66
N ASN A 409 20.03 10.48 18.85
CA ASN A 409 19.13 9.84 19.81
C ASN A 409 17.72 10.45 19.70
N VAL A 410 16.74 9.84 20.36
CA VAL A 410 15.32 10.24 20.31
C VAL A 410 15.14 11.70 20.77
N GLY A 411 15.86 12.13 21.81
CA GLY A 411 15.83 13.51 22.29
C GLY A 411 16.41 14.49 21.27
N GLY A 412 17.55 14.15 20.66
CA GLY A 412 18.22 14.96 19.63
C GLY A 412 17.47 15.01 18.30
N ALA A 413 16.53 14.09 18.07
CA ALA A 413 15.55 14.14 16.98
C ALA A 413 14.35 15.06 17.28
N ASN A 414 14.27 15.67 18.47
CA ASN A 414 13.13 16.50 18.91
C ASN A 414 11.79 15.75 18.86
N CYS A 415 11.79 14.47 19.26
CA CYS A 415 10.55 13.71 19.43
C CYS A 415 9.73 14.23 20.62
N LYS A 416 8.40 14.20 20.49
CA LYS A 416 7.44 14.51 21.58
C LYS A 416 6.98 13.24 22.31
N SER A 417 7.01 12.11 21.63
CA SER A 417 6.69 10.77 22.14
C SER A 417 7.85 9.81 21.90
N GLN A 418 7.86 8.65 22.57
CA GLN A 418 8.94 7.67 22.37
C GLN A 418 8.93 7.18 20.91
N ALA A 419 10.07 7.31 20.23
CA ALA A 419 10.21 6.78 18.87
C ALA A 419 10.19 5.25 18.87
N GLN A 420 9.60 4.68 17.82
CA GLN A 420 9.68 3.25 17.54
C GLN A 420 11.12 2.84 17.23
N ASN A 421 11.46 1.59 17.55
CA ASN A 421 12.70 0.92 17.18
C ASN A 421 12.41 -0.49 16.65
N TRP A 422 13.40 -1.12 16.00
CA TRP A 422 13.26 -2.45 15.40
C TRP A 422 12.76 -3.49 16.42
N THR A 423 13.22 -3.46 17.66
CA THR A 423 12.78 -4.40 18.70
C THR A 423 11.28 -4.26 19.01
N SER A 424 10.80 -3.03 19.20
CA SER A 424 9.39 -2.74 19.47
C SER A 424 8.48 -3.07 18.28
N VAL A 425 8.96 -2.79 17.06
CA VAL A 425 8.24 -3.04 15.81
C VAL A 425 8.15 -4.54 15.53
N MET A 426 9.26 -5.26 15.69
CA MET A 426 9.30 -6.72 15.57
C MET A 426 8.42 -7.39 16.63
N ALA A 427 8.28 -6.82 17.83
CA ALA A 427 7.35 -7.34 18.82
C ALA A 427 5.88 -7.17 18.39
N ALA A 428 5.52 -6.00 17.85
CA ALA A 428 4.16 -5.67 17.41
C ALA A 428 3.73 -6.32 16.09
N SER A 429 4.67 -6.55 15.17
CA SER A 429 4.42 -7.13 13.86
C SER A 429 4.17 -8.65 13.92
N THR A 430 3.32 -9.17 13.02
CA THR A 430 3.17 -10.61 12.77
C THR A 430 4.42 -11.19 12.09
N THR A 431 5.07 -10.38 11.25
CA THR A 431 6.32 -10.71 10.56
C THR A 431 7.51 -10.41 11.47
N LYS A 432 8.35 -11.43 11.73
CA LYS A 432 9.56 -11.33 12.58
C LYS A 432 10.85 -11.30 11.77
N ASN A 433 10.89 -10.51 10.70
CA ASN A 433 12.07 -10.35 9.84
C ASN A 433 12.28 -8.87 9.44
N TYR A 434 13.28 -8.59 8.60
CA TYR A 434 13.59 -7.24 8.13
C TYR A 434 12.47 -6.51 7.36
N LEU A 435 11.39 -7.20 6.98
CA LEU A 435 10.19 -6.63 6.34
C LEU A 435 9.12 -6.20 7.36
N ALA A 436 9.39 -6.32 8.66
CA ALA A 436 8.39 -6.05 9.69
C ALA A 436 7.93 -4.60 9.71
N TRP A 437 8.83 -3.63 9.46
CA TRP A 437 8.53 -2.21 9.61
C TRP A 437 7.89 -1.63 8.36
N THR A 438 6.57 -1.54 8.37
CA THR A 438 5.77 -1.02 7.26
C THR A 438 5.11 0.32 7.61
N ARG A 439 4.62 1.02 6.58
CA ARG A 439 3.82 2.25 6.75
C ARG A 439 2.55 2.06 7.58
N GLU A 440 2.00 0.84 7.62
CA GLU A 440 0.76 0.54 8.35
C GLU A 440 0.98 0.63 9.87
N ILE A 441 2.11 0.10 10.34
CA ILE A 441 2.45 0.07 11.76
C ILE A 441 3.33 1.24 12.22
N TYR A 442 3.86 2.04 11.27
CA TYR A 442 4.64 3.23 11.58
C TYR A 442 3.80 4.27 12.34
N VAL A 443 4.40 4.83 13.39
CA VAL A 443 3.86 5.92 14.19
C VAL A 443 4.95 6.98 14.36
N THR A 444 4.66 8.20 13.95
CA THR A 444 5.60 9.32 14.08
C THR A 444 5.82 9.69 15.55
N CYS A 445 7.07 9.98 15.92
CA CYS A 445 7.42 10.44 17.27
C CYS A 445 7.22 11.96 17.46
N HIS A 446 6.98 12.70 16.36
CA HIS A 446 6.92 14.16 16.36
C HIS A 446 5.55 14.71 16.80
N GLU A 447 4.56 13.84 16.90
CA GLU A 447 3.23 14.13 17.44
C GLU A 447 3.11 13.63 18.87
N LEU A 448 2.24 14.28 19.63
CA LEU A 448 2.07 13.98 21.05
C LEU A 448 1.11 12.80 21.18
N ASN A 449 1.64 11.65 21.61
CA ASN A 449 0.89 10.43 21.83
C ASN A 449 0.91 10.09 23.32
N HIS A 450 -0.24 10.26 23.99
CA HIS A 450 -0.38 10.00 25.42
C HIS A 450 -0.17 8.52 25.80
N SER A 451 -0.43 7.59 24.88
CA SER A 451 -0.21 6.16 25.11
C SER A 451 1.27 5.78 25.07
N ILE A 452 2.11 6.61 24.44
CA ILE A 452 3.54 6.36 24.25
C ILE A 452 4.34 7.62 24.66
N PRO A 453 4.46 7.90 25.97
CA PRO A 453 5.20 9.06 26.45
C PRO A 453 6.70 8.92 26.16
N LEU A 454 7.40 10.04 26.00
CA LEU A 454 8.85 10.07 25.85
C LEU A 454 9.51 9.73 27.19
N LEU A 455 10.00 8.49 27.33
CA LEU A 455 10.63 7.99 28.57
C LEU A 455 12.15 7.88 28.46
N TRP A 456 12.67 7.57 27.27
CA TRP A 456 14.09 7.30 27.04
C TRP A 456 14.60 8.17 25.89
N PRO A 457 14.95 9.44 26.15
CA PRO A 457 15.47 10.36 25.14
C PRO A 457 16.86 9.97 24.64
N ASP A 458 17.64 9.23 25.43
CA ASP A 458 19.02 8.87 25.09
C ASP A 458 19.13 7.65 24.16
N LEU A 459 18.03 6.92 23.91
CA LEU A 459 18.02 5.81 22.96
C LEU A 459 18.31 6.26 21.53
N GLU A 460 18.96 5.41 20.74
CA GLU A 460 19.21 5.69 19.33
C GLU A 460 17.91 5.89 18.54
N TYR A 461 17.90 6.92 17.70
CA TYR A 461 16.81 7.18 16.78
C TYR A 461 17.09 6.46 15.47
N GLN A 462 16.27 5.46 15.13
CA GLN A 462 16.54 4.54 14.01
C GLN A 462 15.87 4.95 12.69
N ILE A 463 15.04 6.00 12.71
CA ILE A 463 14.38 6.53 11.52
C ILE A 463 15.30 7.57 10.87
N LEU A 464 15.37 7.54 9.55
CA LEU A 464 16.18 8.42 8.72
C LEU A 464 15.30 9.31 7.85
N GLY A 465 15.83 10.45 7.43
CA GLY A 465 15.10 11.40 6.59
C GLY A 465 14.06 12.22 7.35
N GLY A 466 13.06 12.70 6.61
CA GLY A 466 12.01 13.57 7.13
C GLY A 466 12.55 14.88 7.67
N ARG A 467 12.18 15.19 8.92
CA ARG A 467 12.57 16.42 9.63
C ARG A 467 13.96 16.34 10.28
N THR A 468 14.63 15.20 10.17
CA THR A 468 15.89 14.95 10.88
C THR A 468 17.07 14.83 9.91
N ASP A 469 18.23 15.27 10.37
CA ASP A 469 19.53 15.05 9.72
C ASP A 469 20.20 13.75 10.18
N ASN A 470 19.40 12.80 10.69
CA ASN A 470 19.92 11.52 11.17
C ASN A 470 20.61 10.74 10.05
N SER A 471 21.63 9.98 10.43
CA SER A 471 22.55 9.29 9.54
C SER A 471 23.15 8.08 10.25
N ILE A 472 23.65 7.13 9.48
CA ILE A 472 24.34 5.94 9.96
C ILE A 472 25.84 6.22 10.05
N ILE A 473 26.47 5.72 11.10
CA ILE A 473 27.92 5.79 11.33
C ILE A 473 28.46 4.37 11.50
N PHE A 474 29.41 3.99 10.63
CA PHE A 474 30.09 2.69 10.67
C PHE A 474 31.38 2.81 11.47
N GLN A 475 31.49 2.17 12.62
CA GLN A 475 32.60 2.43 13.55
C GLN A 475 33.76 1.43 13.43
N GLU A 476 33.47 0.14 13.23
CA GLU A 476 34.42 -0.90 13.63
C GLU A 476 34.94 -1.81 12.52
N ARG A 477 34.34 -1.77 11.32
CA ARG A 477 34.55 -2.84 10.33
C ARG A 477 34.57 -2.36 8.88
N ASN A 478 35.50 -2.94 8.11
CA ASN A 478 35.46 -2.90 6.65
C ASN A 478 34.68 -4.10 6.12
N GLY A 479 33.89 -3.88 5.08
CA GLY A 479 33.19 -4.96 4.41
C GLY A 479 31.80 -4.60 3.92
N PHE A 480 31.08 -5.63 3.52
CA PHE A 480 29.74 -5.50 2.95
C PHE A 480 28.68 -5.33 4.03
N TYR A 481 27.73 -4.44 3.77
CA TYR A 481 26.44 -4.39 4.45
C TYR A 481 25.35 -4.39 3.37
N ILE A 482 24.32 -5.21 3.55
CA ILE A 482 23.19 -5.25 2.63
C ILE A 482 21.98 -4.69 3.35
N PHE A 483 21.54 -3.51 2.94
CA PHE A 483 20.40 -2.85 3.55
C PHE A 483 19.14 -3.10 2.73
N HIS A 484 18.07 -3.41 3.44
CA HIS A 484 16.70 -3.25 2.96
C HIS A 484 16.18 -1.90 3.44
N LEU A 485 15.71 -1.09 2.51
CA LEU A 485 15.13 0.22 2.75
C LEU A 485 13.63 0.16 2.58
N THR A 486 12.91 0.75 3.53
CA THR A 486 11.45 0.92 3.48
C THR A 486 11.09 2.37 3.76
N ILE A 487 10.33 3.00 2.86
CA ILE A 487 9.68 4.28 3.16
C ILE A 487 8.50 4.00 4.09
N VAL A 488 8.49 4.65 5.26
CA VAL A 488 7.51 4.36 6.33
C VAL A 488 6.47 5.45 6.50
N ASP A 489 6.68 6.64 5.93
CA ASP A 489 5.73 7.75 6.00
C ASP A 489 4.40 7.40 5.29
N PRO A 490 3.27 7.29 6.02
CA PRO A 490 1.98 6.99 5.41
C PRO A 490 1.47 8.09 4.48
N PHE A 491 1.96 9.33 4.61
CA PHE A 491 1.59 10.50 3.82
C PHE A 491 2.44 10.69 2.55
N TYR A 492 3.36 9.77 2.26
CA TYR A 492 4.18 9.87 1.06
C TYR A 492 3.60 9.12 -0.16
N SER A 493 3.22 7.86 0.03
CA SER A 493 2.63 7.00 -1.01
C SER A 493 1.86 5.84 -0.37
N TYR A 494 0.87 5.32 -1.08
CA TYR A 494 0.23 4.03 -0.78
C TYR A 494 1.07 2.84 -1.22
N CYS A 495 2.07 3.05 -2.08
CA CYS A 495 2.96 1.99 -2.52
C CYS A 495 3.89 1.54 -1.41
N ASP A 496 4.16 0.23 -1.38
CA ASP A 496 5.22 -0.33 -0.57
C ASP A 496 6.57 -0.04 -1.24
N LEU A 497 7.05 1.19 -1.06
CA LEU A 497 8.28 1.68 -1.66
C LEU A 497 9.47 1.13 -0.88
N THR A 498 9.96 -0.01 -1.35
CA THR A 498 11.10 -0.72 -0.79
C THR A 498 12.19 -0.98 -1.83
N THR A 499 13.43 -1.12 -1.38
CA THR A 499 14.54 -1.53 -2.25
C THR A 499 15.67 -2.12 -1.41
N SER A 500 16.42 -3.06 -1.99
CA SER A 500 17.65 -3.59 -1.40
C SER A 500 18.84 -2.99 -2.10
N PHE A 501 19.89 -2.66 -1.36
CA PHE A 501 21.15 -2.22 -1.95
C PHE A 501 22.32 -2.61 -1.06
N ALA A 502 23.51 -2.68 -1.67
CA ALA A 502 24.73 -3.01 -0.97
C ALA A 502 25.60 -1.77 -0.77
N ILE A 503 26.31 -1.75 0.35
CA ILE A 503 27.41 -0.82 0.59
C ILE A 503 28.68 -1.59 0.95
N TYR A 504 29.82 -0.99 0.66
CA TYR A 504 31.13 -1.46 1.07
C TYR A 504 31.79 -0.38 1.93
N VAL A 505 31.99 -0.69 3.20
CA VAL A 505 32.66 0.20 4.15
C VAL A 505 34.16 -0.03 4.07
N TYR A 506 34.93 1.06 4.00
CA TYR A 506 36.39 1.02 3.90
C TYR A 506 37.07 2.01 4.85
N GLY A 507 38.35 1.75 5.16
CA GLY A 507 39.20 2.62 5.96
C GLY A 507 39.23 2.31 7.47
N ALA A 508 38.39 1.41 7.97
CA ALA A 508 38.43 0.97 9.36
C ALA A 508 39.73 0.18 9.63
N PHE A 509 40.36 0.45 10.76
CA PHE A 509 41.51 -0.31 11.21
C PHE A 509 41.05 -1.64 11.83
N PRO A 510 41.81 -2.75 11.68
CA PRO A 510 41.47 -4.00 12.33
C PRO A 510 41.37 -3.81 13.84
N GLN A 511 40.36 -4.43 14.47
CA GLN A 511 40.20 -4.39 15.92
C GLN A 511 41.51 -4.84 16.60
N ARG A 512 42.07 -3.96 17.43
CA ARG A 512 43.35 -4.22 18.10
C ARG A 512 43.13 -5.30 19.15
N LEU A 513 43.73 -6.48 18.95
CA LEU A 513 43.63 -7.61 19.88
C LEU A 513 44.19 -7.34 21.28
N LEU A 514 45.00 -6.28 21.46
CA LEU A 514 45.68 -5.97 22.72
C LEU A 514 45.51 -4.48 23.06
N PRO A 515 45.11 -4.13 24.31
CA PRO A 515 45.06 -2.73 24.73
C PRO A 515 46.48 -2.14 24.77
N ASP A 516 46.68 -0.94 24.22
CA ASP A 516 48.00 -0.31 24.09
C ASP A 516 48.70 -0.06 25.44
N TYR A 517 47.91 0.20 26.48
CA TYR A 517 48.40 0.58 27.80
C TYR A 517 49.18 -0.53 28.53
N PRO A 518 48.66 -1.77 28.72
CA PRO A 518 49.42 -2.84 29.34
C PRO A 518 50.64 -3.26 28.53
N LEU A 519 50.58 -3.22 27.19
CA LEU A 519 51.70 -3.62 26.34
C LEU A 519 52.83 -2.58 26.39
N ALA A 520 52.51 -1.30 26.32
CA ALA A 520 53.48 -0.21 26.52
C ALA A 520 54.07 -0.22 27.93
N LEU A 521 53.26 -0.46 28.97
CA LEU A 521 53.73 -0.60 30.35
C LEU A 521 54.71 -1.77 30.49
N LEU A 522 54.41 -2.93 29.88
CA LEU A 522 55.26 -4.12 29.94
C LEU A 522 56.59 -3.90 29.22
N VAL A 523 56.57 -3.24 28.05
CA VAL A 523 57.79 -2.85 27.34
C VAL A 523 58.60 -1.85 28.16
N MET A 524 57.97 -0.82 28.73
CA MET A 524 58.64 0.17 29.59
C MET A 524 59.26 -0.47 30.83
N LEU A 525 58.53 -1.35 31.52
CA LEU A 525 59.03 -2.09 32.67
C LEU A 525 60.18 -3.02 32.29
N SER A 526 60.11 -3.68 31.13
CA SER A 526 61.20 -4.54 30.64
C SER A 526 62.47 -3.74 30.35
N MET A 527 62.35 -2.57 29.74
CA MET A 527 63.49 -1.68 29.45
C MET A 527 64.12 -1.13 30.73
N LEU A 528 63.29 -0.72 31.70
CA LEU A 528 63.76 -0.28 33.02
C LEU A 528 64.45 -1.41 33.78
N PHE A 529 63.94 -2.63 33.69
CA PHE A 529 64.55 -3.81 34.31
C PHE A 529 65.90 -4.16 33.68
N ILE A 530 66.03 -4.08 32.35
CA ILE A 530 67.30 -4.28 31.65
C ILE A 530 68.33 -3.21 32.02
N LEU A 531 67.92 -1.94 32.11
CA LEU A 531 68.77 -0.84 32.58
C LEU A 531 69.21 -1.04 34.04
N TRP A 532 68.30 -1.48 34.90
CA TRP A 532 68.60 -1.81 36.29
C TRP A 532 69.59 -2.97 36.41
N LEU A 533 69.37 -4.06 35.66
CA LEU A 533 70.32 -5.17 35.58
C LEU A 533 71.70 -4.71 35.07
N GLY A 534 71.74 -3.88 34.03
CA GLY A 534 72.97 -3.29 33.48
C GLY A 534 73.73 -2.41 34.47
N TYR A 535 73.05 -1.73 35.39
CA TYR A 535 73.67 -0.94 36.46
C TYR A 535 74.12 -1.78 37.66
N VAL A 536 73.33 -2.80 38.03
CA VAL A 536 73.51 -3.58 39.26
C VAL A 536 74.56 -4.69 39.07
N ILE A 537 74.59 -5.37 37.93
CA ILE A 537 75.52 -6.48 37.65
C ILE A 537 77.01 -6.05 37.75
N PRO A 538 77.45 -4.93 37.14
CA PRO A 538 78.85 -4.48 37.27
C PRO A 538 79.20 -4.10 38.71
N LYS A 539 78.27 -3.48 39.42
CA LYS A 539 78.47 -3.01 40.80
C LYS A 539 78.60 -4.18 41.78
N LEU A 540 77.80 -5.23 41.63
CA LEU A 540 77.95 -6.47 42.40
C LEU A 540 79.22 -7.24 42.03
N SER A 541 79.64 -7.26 40.76
CA SER A 541 80.88 -7.94 40.32
C SER A 541 82.16 -7.39 40.96
N SER A 542 82.13 -6.14 41.46
CA SER A 542 83.26 -5.48 42.14
C SER A 542 83.39 -5.81 43.63
N THR A 543 82.45 -6.56 44.21
CA THR A 543 82.45 -6.97 45.63
C THR A 543 82.71 -8.46 45.79
N GLU A 544 83.31 -8.88 46.91
CA GLU A 544 83.71 -10.28 47.19
C GLU A 544 82.55 -11.30 47.08
N LYS A 545 81.31 -10.86 47.35
CA LYS A 545 80.08 -11.66 47.18
C LYS A 545 79.64 -11.83 45.72
N GLY A 546 80.06 -10.95 44.81
CA GLY A 546 79.71 -11.01 43.38
C GLY A 546 80.42 -12.12 42.62
N ARG A 547 81.63 -12.51 43.02
CA ARG A 547 82.36 -13.63 42.41
C ARG A 547 81.67 -14.98 42.65
N VAL A 548 80.95 -15.14 43.77
CA VAL A 548 80.17 -16.35 44.09
C VAL A 548 78.92 -16.45 43.20
N ILE A 549 78.25 -15.32 42.94
CA ILE A 549 77.05 -15.26 42.09
C ILE A 549 77.40 -15.50 40.61
N ILE A 550 78.54 -15.00 40.13
CA ILE A 550 79.02 -15.26 38.77
C ILE A 550 79.34 -16.76 38.57
N GLY A 551 79.92 -17.43 39.58
CA GLY A 551 80.14 -18.89 39.55
C GLY A 551 78.84 -19.68 39.50
N PHE A 552 77.80 -19.25 40.22
CA PHE A 552 76.48 -19.90 40.23
C PHE A 552 75.76 -19.80 38.88
N PHE A 553 75.83 -18.63 38.21
CA PHE A 553 75.25 -18.46 36.86
C PHE A 553 76.03 -19.22 35.77
N GLN A 554 77.34 -19.40 35.91
CA GLN A 554 78.14 -20.22 34.99
C GLN A 554 77.83 -21.73 35.12
N GLU A 555 77.53 -22.24 36.32
CA GLU A 555 77.05 -23.62 36.49
C GLU A 555 75.65 -23.83 35.90
N LEU A 556 74.76 -22.85 36.04
CA LEU A 556 73.39 -22.91 35.53
C LEU A 556 73.29 -22.85 33.99
N TRP A 557 74.22 -22.16 33.31
CA TRP A 557 74.20 -22.01 31.84
C TRP A 557 74.90 -23.17 31.09
N ASN A 558 75.74 -23.94 31.79
CA ASN A 558 76.53 -25.04 31.21
C ASN A 558 75.72 -26.21 30.58
N PRO A 559 74.50 -26.56 31.05
CA PRO A 559 73.69 -27.62 30.41
C PRO A 559 73.12 -27.21 29.04
N PHE A 560 72.88 -25.91 28.81
CA PHE A 560 72.25 -25.41 27.59
C PHE A 560 73.23 -25.40 26.40
N MET A 561 74.49 -25.02 26.61
CA MET A 561 75.52 -25.00 25.57
C MET A 561 75.96 -26.39 25.08
N LYS A 562 75.73 -27.45 25.87
CA LYS A 562 76.10 -28.83 25.50
C LYS A 562 75.09 -29.51 24.56
N ARG A 563 73.85 -29.01 24.46
CA ARG A 563 72.79 -29.61 23.62
C ARG A 563 72.84 -29.19 22.16
N GLU A 564 73.51 -28.08 21.83
CA GLU A 564 73.50 -27.50 20.48
C GLU A 564 74.55 -28.12 19.54
N LYS A 565 75.54 -28.87 20.06
CA LYS A 565 76.56 -29.56 19.25
C LYS A 565 76.16 -30.94 18.70
N ARG A 566 74.93 -31.44 18.93
CA ARG A 566 74.53 -32.81 18.53
C ARG A 566 73.51 -32.92 17.38
N LYS A 567 73.18 -31.84 16.66
CA LYS A 567 72.30 -31.93 15.48
C LYS A 567 72.86 -31.15 14.28
N ARG A 568 73.79 -31.77 13.55
CA ARG A 568 73.90 -31.61 12.09
C ARG A 568 74.13 -32.99 11.47
N PRO A 569 73.19 -33.51 10.67
CA PRO A 569 73.43 -34.70 9.85
C PRO A 569 74.26 -34.30 8.63
N SER A 570 75.25 -35.13 8.30
CA SER A 570 76.06 -35.03 7.10
C SER A 570 75.25 -35.50 5.88
N HIS A 571 75.12 -34.65 4.87
CA HIS A 571 74.90 -35.11 3.50
C HIS A 571 76.22 -35.07 2.75
N ARG A 572 76.72 -36.28 2.44
CA ARG A 572 77.21 -36.60 1.11
C ARG A 572 76.31 -37.72 0.59
#